data_AF-A0A146KMG0-F1
#
_entry.id   AF-A0A146KMG0-F1
#
_cell.length_a   1.000
_cell.length_b   1.000
_cell.length_c   1.000
_cell.angle_alpha   90.00
_cell.angle_beta   90.00
_cell.angle_gamma   90.00
#
_symmetry.space_group_name_H-M   'P 1'
#
loop_
_entity.id
_entity.type
_entity.pdbx_description
1 polymer ?
#
loop_
_entity_poly.entity_id
_entity_poly.type
_entity_poly.pdbx_seq_one_letter_code
_entity_poly.pdbx_strand_id
1 'polypeptide(L)'
;PHNPWKCQVFSVYFILVQVVFDTHTEYHCCPGYQPGCCPVETDGVSMPTCEPICTISCVNAQCVAPGECECLPGFGTKISDHVCEPVCNPECMNADCVMDNQCTCWTGFKRDEDQSHKCSPHCSHECVDGYCAKPETCACNASYSLSSNGTLCEPICTFPCVNGRCVAPEVC
;
A
#
# COMPACT_ATOMS: atom_id res chain seq x y z
N PRO A 1 -19.58 3.09 33.54
CA PRO A 1 -19.46 2.87 32.07
C PRO A 1 -19.27 1.38 31.76
N HIS A 2 -20.36 0.69 31.43
CA HIS A 2 -20.29 -0.71 30.98
C HIS A 2 -19.58 -0.76 29.62
N ASN A 3 -18.48 -1.50 29.55
CA ASN A 3 -17.79 -1.80 28.29
C ASN A 3 -18.64 -2.85 27.54
N PRO A 4 -19.15 -2.57 26.33
CA PRO A 4 -20.09 -3.45 25.62
C PRO A 4 -19.52 -4.84 25.27
N TRP A 5 -18.21 -5.01 25.37
CA TRP A 5 -17.50 -6.25 25.04
C TRP A 5 -17.24 -7.17 26.25
N LYS A 6 -17.66 -6.74 27.45
CA LYS A 6 -17.48 -7.47 28.72
C LYS A 6 -18.81 -8.03 29.22
N CYS A 7 -18.87 -9.35 29.39
CA CYS A 7 -20.05 -10.07 29.87
C CYS A 7 -19.80 -10.53 31.32
N GLN A 8 -20.77 -10.29 32.22
CA GLN A 8 -20.74 -10.78 33.60
C GLN A 8 -21.44 -12.13 33.68
N VAL A 9 -20.78 -13.12 34.28
CA VAL A 9 -21.38 -14.44 34.54
C VAL A 9 -21.48 -14.66 36.05
N PHE A 10 -22.68 -14.98 36.53
CA PHE A 10 -22.90 -15.34 37.93
C PHE A 10 -22.82 -16.87 38.06
N SER A 11 -21.81 -17.37 38.76
CA SER A 11 -21.72 -18.79 39.09
C SER A 11 -22.36 -19.07 40.45
N VAL A 12 -23.30 -20.01 40.51
CA VAL A 12 -23.95 -20.48 41.74
C VAL A 12 -23.55 -21.94 41.97
N TYR A 13 -22.91 -22.24 43.10
CA TYR A 13 -22.53 -23.61 43.44
C TYR A 13 -23.17 -24.08 44.75
N PHE A 14 -23.61 -25.33 44.75
CA PHE A 14 -24.14 -26.01 45.94
C PHE A 14 -23.02 -26.78 46.63
N ILE A 15 -22.69 -26.40 47.87
CA ILE A 15 -21.80 -27.17 48.75
C ILE A 15 -22.67 -27.85 49.82
N LEU A 16 -22.36 -29.11 50.13
CA LEU A 16 -23.20 -30.16 50.71
C LEU A 16 -24.09 -29.87 51.95
N VAL A 17 -24.11 -28.68 52.57
CA VAL A 17 -25.10 -28.33 53.62
C VAL A 17 -25.39 -26.81 53.76
N GLN A 18 -24.93 -25.92 52.86
CA GLN A 18 -25.14 -24.46 52.98
C GLN A 18 -25.22 -23.82 51.57
N VAL A 19 -26.09 -22.82 51.36
CA VAL A 19 -25.99 -21.91 50.19
C VAL A 19 -24.95 -20.86 50.54
N VAL A 20 -23.73 -20.98 50.00
CA VAL A 20 -22.67 -19.99 50.18
C VAL A 20 -22.72 -19.02 49.00
N PHE A 21 -23.01 -17.75 49.26
CA PHE A 21 -22.96 -16.68 48.25
C PHE A 21 -21.54 -16.14 48.15
N ASP A 22 -20.63 -16.89 47.52
CA ASP A 22 -19.32 -16.35 47.18
C ASP A 22 -19.46 -15.60 45.85
N THR A 23 -19.61 -14.27 45.89
CA THR A 23 -19.79 -13.45 44.69
C THR A 23 -18.45 -13.21 44.00
N HIS A 24 -17.83 -14.26 43.49
CA HIS A 24 -16.72 -14.09 42.54
C HIS A 24 -17.29 -13.58 41.23
N THR A 25 -17.11 -12.28 40.97
CA THR A 25 -17.50 -11.68 39.70
C THR A 25 -16.43 -12.05 38.67
N GLU A 26 -16.68 -13.07 37.87
CA GLU A 26 -15.79 -13.48 36.80
C GLU A 26 -16.15 -12.70 35.52
N TYR A 27 -15.15 -12.03 34.95
CA TYR A 27 -15.32 -11.23 33.74
C TYR A 27 -14.88 -12.04 32.53
N HIS A 28 -15.79 -12.27 31.60
CA HIS A 28 -15.52 -12.97 30.35
C HIS A 28 -15.76 -12.05 29.15
N CYS A 29 -15.02 -12.29 28.06
CA CYS A 29 -15.31 -11.62 26.80
C CYS A 29 -16.60 -12.20 26.19
N CYS A 30 -17.43 -11.32 25.64
CA CYS A 30 -18.66 -11.75 24.97
C CYS A 30 -18.33 -12.56 23.69
N PRO A 31 -19.28 -13.37 23.16
CA PRO A 31 -19.04 -14.16 21.95
C PRO A 31 -18.53 -13.30 20.78
N GLY A 32 -17.51 -13.78 20.09
CA GLY A 32 -16.84 -13.03 19.03
C GLY A 32 -15.70 -12.11 19.52
N TYR A 33 -15.40 -12.10 20.82
CA TYR A 33 -14.27 -11.37 21.40
C TYR A 33 -13.35 -12.32 22.18
N GLN A 34 -12.05 -12.05 22.15
CA GLN A 34 -11.03 -12.80 22.88
C GLN A 34 -10.27 -11.90 23.86
N PRO A 35 -9.67 -12.48 24.93
CA PRO A 35 -8.79 -11.73 25.82
C PRO A 35 -7.60 -11.13 25.05
N GLY A 36 -7.42 -9.82 25.16
CA GLY A 36 -6.30 -9.08 24.58
C GLY A 36 -5.00 -9.29 25.34
N CYS A 37 -3.89 -8.89 24.74
CA CYS A 37 -2.53 -9.11 25.25
C CYS A 37 -2.14 -8.23 26.46
N CYS A 38 -2.90 -7.18 26.73
CA CYS A 38 -2.65 -6.26 27.84
C CYS A 38 -3.81 -6.28 28.82
N PRO A 39 -3.72 -7.01 29.95
CA PRO A 39 -4.68 -6.84 31.04
C PRO A 39 -4.52 -5.42 31.63
N VAL A 40 -5.64 -4.76 31.91
CA VAL A 40 -5.62 -3.45 32.57
C VAL A 40 -5.60 -3.70 34.06
N GLU A 41 -4.59 -3.16 34.75
CA GLU A 41 -4.51 -3.18 36.20
C GLU A 41 -5.26 -1.98 36.79
N THR A 42 -6.31 -2.24 37.55
CA THR A 42 -7.00 -1.25 38.37
C THR A 42 -7.15 -1.81 39.78
N ASP A 43 -6.69 -1.07 40.79
CA ASP A 43 -6.84 -1.43 42.21
C ASP A 43 -6.38 -2.87 42.57
N GLY A 44 -5.29 -3.33 41.94
CA GLY A 44 -4.73 -4.68 42.17
C GLY A 44 -5.52 -5.83 41.52
N VAL A 45 -6.50 -5.51 40.65
CA VAL A 45 -7.28 -6.48 39.87
C VAL A 45 -6.85 -6.42 38.40
N SER A 46 -6.40 -7.54 37.85
CA SER A 46 -6.09 -7.69 36.42
C SER A 46 -7.38 -7.97 35.64
N MET A 47 -7.90 -6.96 34.94
CA MET A 47 -9.06 -7.14 34.08
C MET A 47 -8.64 -7.47 32.65
N PRO A 48 -9.24 -8.49 32.00
CA PRO A 48 -8.99 -8.74 30.59
C PRO A 48 -9.51 -7.57 29.74
N THR A 49 -8.71 -7.16 28.78
CA THR A 49 -9.18 -6.42 27.60
C THR A 49 -9.85 -7.42 26.67
N CYS A 50 -10.90 -7.00 25.95
CA CYS A 50 -11.59 -7.85 25.00
C CYS A 50 -11.42 -7.25 23.61
N GLU A 51 -10.79 -8.00 22.72
CA GLU A 51 -10.54 -7.63 21.34
C GLU A 51 -11.44 -8.47 20.41
N PRO A 52 -11.98 -7.89 19.33
CA PRO A 52 -12.82 -8.62 18.40
C PRO A 52 -12.03 -9.73 17.68
N ILE A 53 -12.71 -10.83 17.39
CA ILE A 53 -12.16 -11.96 16.65
C ILE A 53 -12.53 -11.79 15.18
N CYS A 54 -11.52 -11.64 14.33
CA CYS A 54 -11.65 -11.73 12.88
C CYS A 54 -11.07 -13.08 12.42
N THR A 55 -11.94 -13.99 11.95
CA THR A 55 -11.54 -15.33 11.48
C THR A 55 -10.65 -15.26 10.25
N ILE A 56 -10.90 -14.28 9.39
CA ILE A 56 -10.04 -13.88 8.29
C ILE A 56 -9.27 -12.63 8.75
N SER A 57 -7.94 -12.68 8.65
CA SER A 57 -7.10 -11.56 9.08
C SER A 57 -7.37 -10.30 8.25
N CYS A 58 -7.56 -9.17 8.93
CA CYS A 58 -7.64 -7.87 8.28
C CYS A 58 -6.25 -7.43 7.80
N VAL A 59 -6.10 -7.14 6.50
CA VAL A 59 -4.85 -6.68 5.89
C VAL A 59 -4.97 -5.19 5.56
N ASN A 60 -4.03 -4.38 6.08
CA ASN A 60 -4.09 -2.91 6.07
C ASN A 60 -5.38 -2.34 6.66
N ALA A 61 -5.94 -3.06 7.63
CA ALA A 61 -7.19 -2.74 8.28
C ALA A 61 -7.15 -3.23 9.74
N GLN A 62 -7.93 -2.60 10.60
CA GLN A 62 -8.12 -2.99 11.99
C GLN A 62 -9.43 -3.78 12.15
N CYS A 63 -9.40 -4.84 12.95
CA CYS A 63 -10.62 -5.57 13.34
C CYS A 63 -11.37 -4.71 14.38
N VAL A 64 -12.55 -4.21 14.04
CA VAL A 64 -13.33 -3.29 14.88
C VAL A 64 -14.54 -3.95 15.53
N ALA A 65 -15.05 -5.02 14.91
CA ALA A 65 -16.09 -5.89 15.43
C ALA A 65 -15.88 -7.32 14.90
N PRO A 66 -16.58 -8.35 15.43
CA PRO A 66 -16.34 -9.73 15.06
C PRO A 66 -16.61 -9.93 13.57
N GLY A 67 -15.56 -10.27 12.81
CA GLY A 67 -15.61 -10.40 11.36
C GLY A 67 -15.64 -9.08 10.57
N GLU A 68 -15.57 -7.91 11.21
CA GLU A 68 -15.63 -6.60 10.57
C GLU A 68 -14.28 -5.87 10.62
N CYS A 69 -13.75 -5.55 9.43
CA CYS A 69 -12.50 -4.83 9.26
C CYS A 69 -12.76 -3.38 8.82
N GLU A 70 -12.10 -2.42 9.48
CA GLU A 70 -12.05 -1.01 9.11
C GLU A 70 -10.67 -0.68 8.55
N CYS A 71 -10.59 -0.06 7.37
CA CYS A 71 -9.31 0.26 6.73
C CYS A 71 -8.48 1.23 7.58
N LEU A 72 -7.16 1.05 7.60
CA LEU A 72 -6.26 1.98 8.26
C LEU A 72 -6.23 3.33 7.52
N PRO A 73 -5.86 4.45 8.18
CA PRO A 73 -5.67 5.72 7.51
C PRO A 73 -4.72 5.60 6.32
N GLY A 74 -5.10 6.18 5.18
CA GLY A 74 -4.35 6.05 3.92
C GLY A 74 -4.67 4.80 3.12
N PHE A 75 -5.55 3.92 3.62
CA PHE A 75 -6.08 2.75 2.94
C PHE A 75 -7.60 2.90 2.86
N GLY A 76 -8.19 2.64 1.70
CA GLY A 76 -9.61 2.97 1.49
C GLY A 76 -10.24 2.24 0.32
N THR A 77 -9.43 1.75 -0.62
CA THR A 77 -9.91 0.90 -1.70
C THR A 77 -10.04 -0.53 -1.16
N LYS A 78 -11.27 -0.99 -0.89
CA LYS A 78 -11.50 -2.37 -0.47
C LYS A 78 -11.38 -3.31 -1.67
N ILE A 79 -10.37 -4.18 -1.67
CA ILE A 79 -10.33 -5.32 -2.62
C ILE A 79 -11.37 -6.37 -2.17
N SER A 80 -11.52 -6.53 -0.86
CA SER A 80 -12.48 -7.43 -0.22
C SER A 80 -12.87 -6.88 1.15
N ASP A 81 -13.80 -7.55 1.83
CA ASP A 81 -14.23 -7.16 3.18
C ASP A 81 -13.09 -7.18 4.23
N HIS A 82 -11.95 -7.83 3.93
CA HIS A 82 -10.83 -7.99 4.85
C HIS A 82 -9.52 -7.35 4.37
N VAL A 83 -9.47 -6.81 3.15
CA VAL A 83 -8.22 -6.30 2.56
C VAL A 83 -8.45 -4.91 1.97
N CYS A 84 -7.68 -3.95 2.47
CA CYS A 84 -7.67 -2.58 1.96
C CYS A 84 -6.37 -2.28 1.19
N GLU A 85 -6.50 -1.65 0.04
CA GLU A 85 -5.41 -1.09 -0.74
C GLU A 85 -5.11 0.35 -0.34
N PRO A 86 -3.84 0.76 -0.44
CA PRO A 86 -3.43 2.12 -0.20
C PRO A 86 -4.07 3.06 -1.23
N VAL A 87 -4.31 4.29 -0.81
CA VAL A 87 -4.88 5.34 -1.65
C VAL A 87 -3.78 6.34 -1.97
N CYS A 88 -3.57 6.59 -3.26
CA CYS A 88 -2.67 7.64 -3.74
C CYS A 88 -3.48 8.63 -4.57
N ASN A 89 -3.43 9.91 -4.19
CA ASN A 89 -4.05 10.99 -4.94
C ASN A 89 -3.04 12.13 -5.14
N PRO A 90 -2.60 12.42 -6.38
CA PRO A 90 -3.01 11.79 -7.64
C PRO A 90 -2.57 10.31 -7.75
N GLU A 91 -3.24 9.56 -8.65
CA GLU A 91 -2.90 8.16 -8.92
C GLU A 91 -1.44 8.02 -9.40
N CYS A 92 -0.79 6.94 -8.97
CA CYS A 92 0.58 6.64 -9.35
C CYS A 92 0.65 6.23 -10.85
N MET A 93 1.57 6.83 -11.62
CA MET A 93 1.80 6.48 -13.03
C MET A 93 3.12 5.74 -13.20
N ASN A 94 3.08 4.56 -13.81
CA ASN A 94 4.21 3.61 -13.93
C ASN A 94 4.85 3.25 -12.58
N ALA A 95 4.01 3.15 -11.56
CA ALA A 95 4.41 2.93 -10.18
C ALA A 95 3.27 2.28 -9.40
N ASP A 96 3.64 1.56 -8.35
CA ASP A 96 2.70 0.97 -7.41
C ASP A 96 2.47 1.93 -6.23
N CYS A 97 1.21 2.13 -5.85
CA CYS A 97 0.88 2.82 -4.61
C CYS A 97 1.16 1.86 -3.45
N VAL A 98 2.10 2.20 -2.56
CA VAL A 98 2.52 1.32 -1.47
C VAL A 98 2.03 1.79 -0.10
N MET A 99 1.75 3.09 0.04
CA MET A 99 1.19 3.74 1.24
C MET A 99 0.47 5.03 0.84
N ASP A 100 -0.12 5.74 1.81
CA ASP A 100 -0.76 7.04 1.62
C ASP A 100 0.11 8.00 0.81
N ASN A 101 -0.31 8.27 -0.43
CA ASN A 101 0.39 9.14 -1.38
C ASN A 101 1.87 8.79 -1.62
N GLN A 102 2.26 7.52 -1.41
CA GLN A 102 3.62 7.05 -1.66
C GLN A 102 3.62 6.07 -2.84
N CYS A 103 4.23 6.50 -3.95
CA CYS A 103 4.41 5.70 -5.16
C CYS A 103 5.82 5.09 -5.20
N THR A 104 5.90 3.82 -5.54
CA THR A 104 7.16 3.11 -5.83
C THR A 104 7.23 2.80 -7.31
N CYS A 105 8.19 3.38 -8.02
CA CYS A 105 8.34 3.19 -9.47
C CYS A 105 8.58 1.72 -9.82
N TRP A 106 8.01 1.28 -10.95
CA TRP A 106 8.32 -0.04 -11.50
C TRP A 106 9.79 -0.16 -11.90
N THR A 107 10.27 -1.39 -12.04
CA THR A 107 11.65 -1.65 -12.46
C THR A 107 11.98 -0.98 -13.79
N GLY A 108 13.09 -0.24 -13.84
CA GLY A 108 13.51 0.50 -15.03
C GLY A 108 12.87 1.88 -15.19
N PHE A 109 12.01 2.30 -14.26
CA PHE A 109 11.49 3.66 -14.18
C PHE A 109 12.14 4.41 -13.02
N LYS A 110 12.21 5.73 -13.13
CA LYS A 110 12.67 6.63 -12.06
C LYS A 110 11.62 7.69 -11.79
N ARG A 111 11.56 8.13 -10.54
CA ARG A 111 10.63 9.17 -10.11
C ARG A 111 10.95 10.45 -10.85
N ASP A 112 9.90 11.08 -11.38
CA ASP A 112 9.99 12.39 -12.01
C ASP A 112 10.40 13.44 -10.97
N GLU A 113 11.16 14.45 -11.36
CA GLU A 113 11.65 15.50 -10.44
C GLU A 113 10.52 16.43 -10.01
N ASP A 114 9.57 16.70 -10.92
CA ASP A 114 8.48 17.65 -10.69
C ASP A 114 7.22 16.97 -10.13
N GLN A 115 7.05 15.67 -10.41
CA GLN A 115 5.82 14.92 -10.11
C GLN A 115 6.12 13.63 -9.36
N SER A 116 6.05 13.65 -8.03
CA SER A 116 6.37 12.50 -7.18
C SER A 116 5.51 11.25 -7.44
N HIS A 117 4.32 11.42 -8.00
CA HIS A 117 3.38 10.35 -8.36
C HIS A 117 3.66 9.74 -9.75
N LYS A 118 4.54 10.37 -10.54
CA LYS A 118 4.86 9.93 -11.90
C LYS A 118 6.26 9.35 -11.92
N CYS A 119 6.37 8.19 -12.56
CA CYS A 119 7.65 7.60 -12.87
C CYS A 119 7.87 7.58 -14.38
N SER A 120 9.01 8.12 -14.79
CA SER A 120 9.44 8.22 -16.18
C SER A 120 10.44 7.08 -16.48
N PRO A 121 10.41 6.49 -17.69
CA PRO A 121 11.33 5.43 -18.06
C PRO A 121 12.77 5.91 -17.98
N HIS A 122 13.66 5.04 -17.52
CA HIS A 122 15.08 5.33 -17.39
C HIS A 122 15.91 4.49 -18.36
N CYS A 123 16.90 5.12 -18.97
CA CYS A 123 17.88 4.49 -19.84
C CYS A 123 19.24 4.61 -19.14
N SER A 124 20.01 3.53 -19.05
CA SER A 124 21.34 3.52 -18.43
C SER A 124 22.35 4.34 -19.23
N HIS A 125 22.08 4.53 -20.52
CA HIS A 125 22.80 5.42 -21.41
C HIS A 125 21.91 6.60 -21.79
N GLU A 126 22.54 7.75 -22.03
CA GLU A 126 21.85 8.94 -22.52
C GLU A 126 21.38 8.74 -23.97
N CYS A 127 20.12 9.09 -24.24
CA CYS A 127 19.55 9.09 -25.58
C CYS A 127 19.86 10.44 -26.27
N VAL A 128 20.92 10.48 -27.08
CA VAL A 128 21.35 11.73 -27.74
C VAL A 128 20.35 12.14 -28.81
N ASP A 129 19.87 13.39 -28.76
CA ASP A 129 18.81 13.93 -29.62
C ASP A 129 17.50 13.12 -29.60
N GLY A 130 17.25 12.45 -28.47
CA GLY A 130 16.06 11.64 -28.24
C GLY A 130 15.64 11.65 -26.78
N TYR A 131 14.80 10.69 -26.42
CA TYR A 131 14.31 10.48 -25.06
C TYR A 131 14.13 8.99 -24.80
N CYS A 132 14.09 8.61 -23.52
CA CYS A 132 13.79 7.24 -23.13
C CYS A 132 12.28 7.01 -23.29
N ALA A 133 11.87 6.17 -24.24
CA ALA A 133 10.44 5.86 -24.45
C ALA A 133 9.97 4.69 -23.59
N LYS A 134 10.89 3.76 -23.30
CA LYS A 134 10.72 2.62 -22.40
C LYS A 134 12.05 2.38 -21.69
N PRO A 135 12.07 1.63 -20.57
CA PRO A 135 13.32 1.29 -19.91
C PRO A 135 14.35 0.74 -20.91
N GLU A 136 15.56 1.31 -20.89
CA GLU A 136 16.67 0.96 -21.79
C GLU A 136 16.36 1.06 -23.31
N THR A 137 15.29 1.76 -23.71
CA THR A 137 14.91 1.93 -25.12
C THR A 137 14.77 3.42 -25.47
N CYS A 138 15.67 3.91 -26.31
CA CYS A 138 15.61 5.27 -26.83
C CYS A 138 14.60 5.40 -27.98
N ALA A 139 13.89 6.52 -28.00
CA ALA A 139 13.14 7.00 -29.15
C ALA A 139 13.66 8.37 -29.57
N CYS A 140 13.57 8.66 -30.85
CA CYS A 140 14.10 9.88 -31.42
C CYS A 140 13.06 10.99 -31.49
N ASN A 141 13.53 12.23 -31.42
CA ASN A 141 12.69 13.38 -31.69
C ASN A 141 12.21 13.39 -33.15
N ALA A 142 11.18 14.19 -33.45
CA ALA A 142 10.69 14.33 -34.80
C ALA A 142 11.83 14.74 -35.76
N SER A 143 11.86 14.13 -36.94
CA SER A 143 12.91 14.31 -37.96
C SER A 143 14.29 13.74 -37.62
N TYR A 144 14.37 12.84 -36.63
CA TYR A 144 15.55 12.04 -36.33
C TYR A 144 15.23 10.54 -36.42
N SER A 145 16.24 9.73 -36.72
CA SER A 145 16.14 8.28 -36.85
C SER A 145 17.15 7.57 -35.95
N LEU A 146 16.76 6.43 -35.38
CA LEU A 146 17.61 5.70 -34.44
C LEU A 146 18.77 5.04 -35.20
N SER A 147 19.99 5.35 -34.78
CA SER A 147 21.22 4.75 -35.32
C SER A 147 21.33 3.27 -34.92
N SER A 148 22.24 2.54 -35.58
CA SER A 148 22.49 1.11 -35.33
C SER A 148 22.91 0.80 -33.89
N ASN A 149 23.46 1.78 -33.17
CA ASN A 149 23.87 1.64 -31.78
C ASN A 149 22.71 1.77 -30.78
N GLY A 150 21.52 2.15 -31.22
CA GLY A 150 20.30 2.17 -30.39
C GLY A 150 20.20 3.32 -29.36
N THR A 151 21.21 4.20 -29.28
CA THR A 151 21.25 5.33 -28.32
C THR A 151 21.39 6.70 -28.97
N LEU A 152 21.89 6.74 -30.21
CA LEU A 152 22.10 7.96 -30.97
C LEU A 152 20.97 8.14 -31.98
N CYS A 153 20.33 9.30 -31.95
CA CYS A 153 19.37 9.71 -32.96
C CYS A 153 20.06 10.58 -34.00
N GLU A 154 20.09 10.12 -35.25
CA GLU A 154 20.71 10.83 -36.38
C GLU A 154 19.65 11.63 -37.14
N PRO A 155 19.94 12.89 -37.55
CA PRO A 155 18.99 13.71 -38.27
C PRO A 155 18.64 13.08 -39.63
N ILE A 156 17.37 13.19 -40.01
CA ILE A 156 16.87 12.73 -41.30
C ILE A 156 17.07 13.86 -42.33
N CYS A 157 17.67 13.51 -43.46
CA CYS A 157 17.78 14.36 -44.64
C CYS A 157 17.01 13.67 -45.78
N THR A 158 16.02 14.35 -46.37
CA THR A 158 15.20 13.79 -47.46
C THR A 158 16.02 13.53 -48.71
N PHE A 159 17.02 14.39 -48.97
CA PHE A 159 17.99 14.21 -50.04
C PHE A 159 19.37 13.84 -49.47
N PRO A 160 20.12 12.92 -50.09
CA PRO A 160 21.44 12.54 -49.61
C PRO A 160 22.43 13.70 -49.73
N CYS A 161 23.18 13.97 -48.66
CA CYS A 161 24.25 14.97 -48.65
C CYS A 161 25.42 14.52 -49.53
N VAL A 162 25.61 15.17 -50.68
CA VAL A 162 26.74 14.86 -51.57
C VAL A 162 28.03 15.43 -50.97
N ASN A 163 29.02 14.56 -50.70
CA ASN A 163 30.30 14.92 -50.06
C ASN A 163 30.17 15.54 -48.65
N GLY A 164 29.07 15.29 -47.95
CA GLY A 164 28.80 15.83 -46.61
C GLY A 164 28.09 14.84 -45.70
N ARG A 165 27.76 15.28 -44.48
CA ARG A 165 26.92 14.52 -43.55
C ARG A 165 25.74 15.38 -43.11
N CYS A 166 24.62 14.74 -42.78
CA CYS A 166 23.47 15.42 -42.21
C CYS A 166 23.85 15.89 -40.78
N VAL A 167 23.88 17.20 -40.53
CA VAL A 167 24.25 17.79 -39.23
C VAL A 167 23.04 18.25 -38.42
N ALA A 168 21.92 18.48 -39.10
CA ALA A 168 20.60 18.75 -38.53
C ALA A 168 19.53 18.30 -39.56
N PRO A 169 18.24 18.19 -39.18
CA PRO A 169 17.20 17.78 -40.12
C PRO A 169 17.20 18.64 -41.39
N GLU A 170 17.31 17.99 -42.55
CA GLU A 170 17.41 18.64 -43.87
C GLU A 170 18.63 19.57 -44.07
N VAL A 171 19.67 19.48 -43.22
CA VAL A 171 20.88 20.32 -43.32
C VAL A 171 22.14 19.48 -43.54
N CYS A 172 22.80 19.78 -44.66
CA CYS A 172 24.14 19.36 -45.06
C CYS A 172 25.05 20.61 -45.14
#